data_AF-A0A6I3B712-F1
#
_entry.id   AF-A0A6I3B712-F1
#
_cell.length_a   1.000
_cell.length_b   1.000
_cell.length_c   1.000
_cell.angle_alpha   90.00
_cell.angle_beta   90.00
_cell.angle_gamma   90.00
#
_symmetry.space_group_name_H-M   'P 1'
#
loop_
_entity.id
_entity.type
_entity.pdbx_description
1 polymer ?
#
loop_
_entity_poly.entity_id
_entity_poly.type
_entity_poly.pdbx_seq_one_letter_code
_entity_poly.pdbx_strand_id
1 'polypeptide(L)' 'IFRLPTLEMCDSIEEVIDEVRITVVHEIAHHFGIDDERLHELGYE' A
#
# COMPACT_ATOMS: atom_id res chain seq x y z
N ILE A 1 -3.43 -4.29 -7.15
CA ILE A 1 -4.52 -4.44 -6.16
C ILE A 1 -5.26 -5.74 -6.36
N PHE A 2 -5.26 -6.62 -5.36
CA PHE A 2 -5.99 -7.89 -5.39
C PHE A 2 -7.15 -7.83 -4.39
N ARG A 3 -8.36 -7.51 -4.88
CA ARG A 3 -9.51 -7.22 -4.02
C ARG A 3 -9.84 -8.33 -3.01
N LEU A 4 -9.93 -9.59 -3.44
CA LEU A 4 -10.34 -10.67 -2.54
C LEU A 4 -9.29 -10.95 -1.44
N PRO A 5 -8.00 -11.10 -1.75
CA PRO A 5 -6.96 -11.18 -0.73
C PRO A 5 -6.92 -9.99 0.23
N THR A 6 -7.03 -8.75 -0.27
CA THR A 6 -7.06 -7.55 0.59
C THR A 6 -8.26 -7.60 1.55
N LEU A 7 -9.44 -8.02 1.08
CA LEU A 7 -10.61 -8.17 1.96
C LEU A 7 -10.50 -9.33 2.95
N GLU A 8 -9.75 -10.38 2.62
CA GLU A 8 -9.48 -11.51 3.52
C GLU A 8 -8.48 -11.16 4.63
N MET A 9 -7.64 -10.14 4.43
CA MET A 9 -6.61 -9.70 5.38
C MET A 9 -7.06 -8.56 6.31
N CYS A 10 -8.22 -7.95 6.07
CA CYS A 10 -8.70 -6.77 6.80
C CYS A 10 -10.03 -7.06 7.51
N ASP A 11 -10.17 -6.57 8.74
CA ASP A 11 -11.35 -6.73 9.60
C ASP A 11 -12.30 -5.52 9.56
N SER A 12 -11.89 -4.42 8.91
CA SER A 12 -12.68 -3.19 8.79
C SER A 12 -12.52 -2.49 7.44
N ILE A 13 -13.45 -1.60 7.11
CA ILE A 13 -13.37 -0.79 5.88
C ILE A 13 -12.17 0.15 5.95
N GLU A 14 -11.88 0.68 7.14
CA GLU A 14 -10.74 1.54 7.42
C GLU A 14 -9.42 0.84 7.10
N GLU A 15 -9.24 -0.41 7.54
CA GLU A 15 -8.06 -1.23 7.21
C GLU A 15 -7.95 -1.49 5.70
N VAL A 16 -9.06 -1.80 5.02
CA VAL A 16 -9.06 -2.00 3.56
C VAL A 16 -8.61 -0.74 2.83
N ILE A 17 -9.06 0.44 3.28
CA ILE A 17 -8.67 1.72 2.70
C ILE A 17 -7.18 1.96 2.89
N ASP A 18 -6.64 1.66 4.07
CA ASP A 18 -5.23 1.83 4.39
C ASP A 18 -4.36 0.88 3.58
N GLU A 19 -4.71 -0.40 3.51
CA GLU A 19 -4.01 -1.44 2.73
C GLU A 19 -3.98 -1.10 1.22
N VAL A 20 -5.11 -0.63 0.69
CA VAL A 20 -5.19 -0.18 -0.71
C VAL A 20 -4.32 1.06 -0.92
N ARG A 21 -4.31 2.01 0.02
CA ARG A 21 -3.46 3.21 -0.07
C ARG A 21 -1.99 2.84 -0.09
N ILE A 22 -1.56 1.98 0.84
CA ILE A 22 -0.19 1.47 0.93
C ILE A 22 0.20 0.83 -0.40
N THR A 23 -0.58 -0.13 -0.89
CA THR A 23 -0.28 -0.83 -2.14
C THR A 23 -0.19 0.13 -3.34
N VAL A 24 -1.15 1.07 -3.48
CA VAL A 24 -1.14 2.01 -4.61
C VAL A 24 0.07 2.94 -4.55
N VAL A 25 0.45 3.44 -3.36
CA VAL A 25 1.60 4.32 -3.22
C VAL A 25 2.90 3.60 -3.57
N HIS A 26 3.07 2.35 -3.13
CA HIS A 26 4.24 1.53 -3.49
C HIS A 26 4.37 1.37 -5.01
N GLU A 27 3.29 0.96 -5.70
CA GLU A 27 3.30 0.75 -7.14
C GLU A 27 3.60 2.05 -7.92
N ILE A 28 3.04 3.18 -7.50
CA ILE A 28 3.30 4.49 -8.12
C ILE A 28 4.75 4.93 -7.86
N ALA A 29 5.23 4.78 -6.63
CA ALA A 29 6.59 5.16 -6.25
C ALA A 29 7.63 4.36 -7.04
N HIS A 30 7.46 3.03 -7.12
CA HIS A 30 8.34 2.16 -7.91
C HIS A 30 8.28 2.50 -9.40
N HIS A 31 7.11 2.86 -9.93
CA HIS A 31 6.98 3.34 -11.32
C HIS A 31 7.83 4.59 -11.60
N PHE A 32 8.02 5.45 -10.60
CA PHE A 32 8.88 6.64 -10.67
C PHE A 32 10.32 6.42 -10.20
N GLY A 33 10.71 5.17 -9.90
CA GLY A 33 12.06 4.82 -9.48
C GLY A 33 12.39 5.21 -8.04
N ILE A 34 11.37 5.37 -7.19
CA ILE A 34 11.53 5.53 -5.74
C ILE A 34 11.57 4.13 -5.14
N ASP A 35 12.56 3.86 -4.30
CA ASP A 35 12.73 2.57 -3.62
C ASP A 35 12.04 2.51 -2.24
N ASP A 36 12.04 1.32 -1.64
CA ASP A 36 11.40 1.06 -0.35
C ASP A 36 12.08 1.83 0.79
N GLU A 37 13.40 2.05 0.72
CA GLU A 37 14.13 2.84 1.71
C GLU A 37 13.61 4.29 1.72
N ARG A 38 13.41 4.88 0.54
CA ARG A 38 12.84 6.21 0.42
C ARG A 38 11.36 6.27 0.80
N LEU A 39 10.58 5.21 0.56
CA LEU A 39 9.19 5.13 1.01
C LEU A 39 9.07 5.06 2.53
N HIS A 40 9.95 4.30 3.18
CA HIS A 40 10.05 4.22 4.63
C HIS A 40 10.34 5.60 5.25
N GLU A 41 11.28 6.36 4.66
CA GLU A 41 11.56 7.75 5.07
C GLU A 41 10.35 8.69 4.93
N LEU A 42 9.42 8.36 4.02
CA LEU A 42 8.17 9.12 3.78
C LEU A 42 6.99 8.62 4.62
N GLY A 43 7.19 7.59 5.45
CA GLY A 43 6.18 7.02 6.35
C GLY A 43 5.22 6.04 5.68
N TYR A 44 5.64 5.38 4.59
CA TYR A 44 4.89 4.32 3.95
C TYR A 44 5.57 2.97 4.23
N GLU A 45 4.93 2.15 5.05
CA GLU A 45 5.23 0.72 5.31
C GLU A 45 3.95 -0.11 5.20
#